data_AF-A0A2V8DZX3-F1
#
_entry.id   AF-A0A2V8DZX3-F1
#
_cell.length_a   1.000
_cell.length_b   1.000
_cell.length_c   1.000
_cell.angle_alpha   90.00
_cell.angle_beta   90.00
_cell.angle_gamma   90.00
#
_symmetry.space_group_name_H-M   'P 1'
#
loop_
_entity.id
_entity.type
_entity.pdbx_description
1 polymer ?
#
loop_
_entity_poly.entity_id
_entity_poly.type
_entity_poly.pdbx_seq_one_letter_code
_entity_poly.pdbx_strand_id
1 'polypeptide(L)' 'MEAAPRPGHWYFDGWAAVREQLMEAGVPAEQIFLAGLCTASHAEVFCSHRRDGPPAGRMVGVVRPAPLHP' A
#
# COMPACT_ATOMS: atom_id res chain seq x y z
N MET A 1 15.37 3.85 11.53
CA MET A 1 15.13 5.06 12.33
C MET A 1 14.52 6.08 11.37
N GLU A 2 13.21 6.28 11.46
CA GLU A 2 12.48 7.19 10.56
C GLU A 2 12.95 8.62 10.85
N ALA A 3 13.40 9.36 9.83
CA ALA A 3 13.80 10.75 9.99
C ALA A 3 12.58 11.63 10.32
N ALA A 4 12.75 12.66 11.15
CA ALA A 4 11.66 13.59 11.46
C ALA A 4 11.22 14.35 10.19
N PRO A 5 9.92 14.67 10.06
CA PRO A 5 9.42 15.42 8.90
C PRO A 5 10.05 16.82 8.85
N ARG A 6 10.33 17.29 7.64
CA ARG A 6 10.82 18.65 7.40
C ARG A 6 9.72 19.68 7.70
N PRO A 7 10.05 20.92 8.11
CA PRO A 7 9.06 21.98 8.27
C PRO A 7 8.17 22.12 7.03
N GLY A 8 6.85 22.23 7.24
CA GLY A 8 5.86 22.29 6.16
C GLY A 8 5.63 20.99 5.39
N HIS A 9 6.20 19.86 5.83
CA HIS A 9 6.01 18.55 5.20
C HIS A 9 5.42 17.55 6.19
N TRP A 10 4.66 16.60 5.66
CA TRP A 10 3.97 15.58 6.44
C TRP A 10 4.28 14.20 5.88
N TYR A 11 4.35 13.21 6.75
CA TYR A 11 4.31 11.81 6.35
C TYR A 11 2.85 11.38 6.19
N PHE A 12 2.57 10.66 5.12
CA PHE A 12 1.25 10.11 4.85
C PHE A 12 1.29 8.61 4.99
N ASP A 13 0.47 8.08 5.90
CA ASP A 13 0.23 6.65 6.03
C ASP A 13 -0.94 6.24 5.12
N GLY A 14 -0.59 5.74 3.94
CA GLY A 14 -1.59 5.26 3.00
C GLY A 14 -2.31 3.99 3.47
N TRP A 15 -1.69 3.17 4.31
CA TRP A 15 -2.32 1.95 4.82
C TRP A 15 -3.42 2.29 5.83
N ALA A 16 -3.12 3.19 6.77
CA ALA A 16 -4.10 3.68 7.74
C ALA A 16 -5.27 4.37 7.02
N ALA A 17 -4.98 5.27 6.08
CA ALA A 17 -6.00 6.01 5.34
C ALA A 17 -6.96 5.09 4.57
N VAL A 18 -6.45 4.09 3.84
CA VAL A 18 -7.31 3.13 3.10
C VAL A 18 -8.10 2.26 4.06
N ARG A 19 -7.50 1.81 5.17
CA ARG A 19 -8.21 1.02 6.18
C ARG A 19 -9.40 1.78 6.77
N GLU A 20 -9.19 3.04 7.15
CA GLU A 20 -10.25 3.92 7.66
C GLU A 20 -11.37 4.10 6.63
N GLN A 21 -11.02 4.40 5.38
CA GLN A 21 -11.99 4.56 4.29
C GLN A 21 -12.83 3.29 4.04
N LEU A 22 -12.22 2.10 4.12
CA LEU A 22 -12.93 0.83 3.98
C LEU A 22 -13.88 0.57 5.15
N MET A 23 -13.46 0.90 6.38
CA MET A 23 -14.31 0.78 7.56
C MET A 23 -15.50 1.75 7.50
N GLU A 24 -15.27 3.00 7.06
CA GLU A 24 -16.34 3.98 6.83
C GLU A 24 -17.33 3.51 5.76
N ALA A 25 -16.86 2.78 4.75
CA ALA A 25 -17.69 2.15 3.74
C ALA A 25 -18.45 0.88 4.24
N GLY A 26 -18.26 0.49 5.50
CA GLY A 26 -18.96 -0.62 6.14
C GLY A 26 -18.24 -1.98 6.10
N VAL A 27 -16.97 -2.02 5.65
CA VAL A 27 -16.17 -3.26 5.71
C VAL A 27 -15.75 -3.53 7.16
N PRO A 28 -16.05 -4.70 7.75
CA PRO A 28 -15.64 -5.01 9.10
C PRO A 28 -14.12 -5.02 9.24
N ALA A 29 -13.62 -4.43 10.33
CA ALA A 29 -12.19 -4.24 10.55
C ALA A 29 -11.40 -5.57 10.53
N GLU A 30 -12.01 -6.65 11.00
CA GLU A 30 -11.46 -8.00 11.03
C GLU A 30 -11.36 -8.66 9.64
N GLN A 31 -12.01 -8.08 8.62
CA GLN A 31 -11.94 -8.54 7.23
C GLN A 31 -10.95 -7.71 6.39
N ILE A 32 -10.28 -6.72 6.99
CA ILE A 32 -9.32 -5.87 6.30
C ILE A 32 -7.90 -6.33 6.63
N PHE A 33 -7.21 -6.84 5.61
CA PHE A 33 -5.82 -7.29 5.73
C PHE A 33 -4.89 -6.35 4.97
N LEU A 34 -3.88 -5.82 5.67
CA LEU A 34 -2.88 -4.93 5.09
C LEU A 34 -1.61 -5.73 4.82
N ALA A 35 -1.00 -5.54 3.65
CA ALA A 35 0.27 -6.19 3.34
C ALA A 35 1.42 -5.65 4.22
N GLY A 36 1.34 -4.38 4.64
CA GLY A 36 2.33 -3.76 5.54
C GLY A 36 3.71 -3.55 4.91
N LEU A 37 3.84 -3.67 3.58
CA LEU A 37 5.10 -3.56 2.86
C LEU A 37 5.25 -2.19 2.18
N CYS A 38 6.40 -1.55 2.39
CA CYS A 38 6.75 -0.30 1.71
C CYS A 38 7.50 -0.58 0.40
N THR A 39 6.97 -0.09 -0.73
CA THR A 39 7.58 -0.26 -2.05
C THR A 39 8.91 0.50 -2.20
N ALA A 40 9.05 1.64 -1.51
CA ALA A 40 10.30 2.42 -1.51
C ALA A 40 11.42 1.73 -0.72
N SER A 41 11.09 1.10 0.42
CA SER A 41 12.07 0.47 1.32
C SER A 41 12.55 -0.90 0.85
N HIS A 42 11.79 -1.61 0.01
CA HIS A 42 12.12 -2.96 -0.47
C HIS A 42 12.46 -2.93 -1.97
N ALA A 43 13.58 -2.28 -2.31
CA ALA A 43 13.98 -2.03 -3.70
C ALA A 43 14.25 -3.28 -4.53
N GLU A 44 14.66 -4.39 -3.89
CA GLU A 44 15.00 -5.63 -4.58
C GLU A 44 13.78 -6.41 -5.08
N VAL A 45 12.58 -6.06 -4.56
CA VAL A 45 11.34 -6.82 -4.80
C VAL A 45 10.25 -5.95 -5.42
N PHE A 46 10.26 -4.64 -5.20
CA PHE A 46 9.19 -3.74 -5.64
C PHE A 46 9.68 -2.53 -6.44
N CYS A 47 8.93 -2.20 -7.50
CA CYS A 47 9.05 -0.93 -8.20
C CYS A 47 8.54 0.22 -7.33
N SER A 48 9.25 1.36 -7.30
CA SER A 48 8.79 2.56 -6.58
C SER A 48 9.01 3.82 -7.39
N HIS A 49 7.92 4.44 -7.84
CA HIS A 49 8.01 5.71 -8.56
C HIS A 49 8.59 6.84 -7.69
N ARG A 50 8.32 6.85 -6.38
CA ARG A 50 8.87 7.88 -5.48
C ARG A 50 10.40 7.78 -5.34
N ARG A 51 10.94 6.56 -5.38
CA ARG A 51 12.38 6.29 -5.29
C ARG A 51 13.07 6.45 -6.65
N ASP A 52 12.52 5.80 -7.68
CA ASP A 52 13.22 5.60 -8.96
C ASP A 52 12.75 6.59 -10.06
N GLY A 53 11.67 7.34 -9.84
CA GLY A 53 11.20 8.38 -10.75
C GLY A 53 10.58 7.84 -12.05
N PRO A 54 10.71 8.58 -13.18
CA PRO A 54 10.14 8.19 -14.47
C PRO A 54 10.54 6.79 -14.98
N PRO A 55 11.79 6.31 -14.78
CA PRO A 55 12.21 4.95 -15.17
C PRO A 55 11.60 3.80 -14.37
N ALA A 56 10.92 4.08 -13.25
CA ALA A 56 10.37 3.03 -12.40
C ALA A 56 9.46 2.09 -13.21
N GLY A 57 9.60 0.77 -13.01
CA GLY A 57 8.66 -0.22 -13.54
C GLY A 57 7.25 -0.09 -12.94
N ARG A 58 6.36 -1.01 -13.30
CA ARG A 58 4.99 -1.09 -12.76
C ARG A 58 4.71 -2.51 -12.29
N MET A 59 3.99 -2.61 -11.18
CA MET A 59 3.50 -3.88 -10.62
C MET A 59 2.00 -3.98 -10.90
N VAL A 60 1.48 -5.21 -10.93
CA VAL A 60 0.06 -5.49 -11.16
C VAL A 60 -0.48 -6.30 -10.00
N GLY A 61 -1.59 -5.84 -9.41
CA GLY A 61 -2.39 -6.64 -8.49
C GLY A 61 -3.48 -7.38 -9.27
N VAL A 62 -3.60 -8.69 -9.06
CA VAL A 62 -4.60 -9.53 -9.74
C VAL A 62 -5.48 -10.22 -8.71
N VAL A 63 -6.78 -10.28 -8.98
CA VAL A 63 -7.74 -11.05 -8.21
C VAL A 63 -8.61 -11.83 -9.18
N ARG A 64 -8.86 -13.10 -8.85
CA ARG A 64 -9.85 -13.92 -9.53
C ARG A 64 -10.71 -14.62 -8.49
N PRO A 65 -12.01 -14.85 -8.74
CA PRO A 65 -12.78 -15.79 -7.94
C PRO A 65 -12.05 -17.14 -7.92
N ALA A 66 -12.09 -17.82 -6.78
CA ALA A 66 -11.74 -19.24 -6.76
C ALA A 66 -12.68 -19.98 -7.74
N PRO A 67 -12.23 -21.09 -8.35
CA PRO A 67 -13.15 -21.96 -9.08
C PRO A 67 -14.30 -22.32 -8.15
N LEU A 68 -15.54 -22.17 -8.63
CA LEU A 68 -16.67 -22.81 -7.96
C LEU A 68 -16.37 -24.31 -7.97
N HIS A 69 -16.24 -24.92 -6.79
CA HIS A 69 -16.29 -26.38 -6.72
C HIS A 69 -17.62 -26.83 -7.33
N PRO A 70 -17.63 -27.89 -8.18
CA PRO A 70 -18.87 -28.46 -8.68
C PRO A 70 -19.76 -28.95 -7.55
#